data_AF-A0AA35XIW5-F1
#
_entry.id   AF-A0AA35XIW5-F1
#
_cell.length_a   1.000
_cell.length_b   1.000
_cell.length_c   1.000
_cell.angle_alpha   90.00
_cell.angle_beta   90.00
_cell.angle_gamma   90.00
#
_symmetry.space_group_name_H-M   'P 1'
#
loop_
_entity.id
_entity.type
_entity.pdbx_description
1 polymer ?
#
loop_
_entity_poly.entity_id
_entity_poly.type
_entity_poly.pdbx_seq_one_letter_code
_entity_poly.pdbx_strand_id
1 'polypeptide(L)'
;MYQSPKDPSQVEYMRFSDEIESVFTRKDLEKMPTAEVVQFVPPVGVNMYVLSPEEEQTLQKTMHRLAERVRVRRIQIFPLFEDYDRVHIGSVTRSQFHRVLSELEMGGLVNAMEFQILYRKFDVRVGGRNDVNYISFCQMIDDYAQTRWTDPALK
;
A
#
# COMPACT_ATOMS: atom_id res chain seq x y z
N MET A 1 21.25 17.32 -18.09
CA MET A 1 21.46 17.85 -16.72
C MET A 1 21.00 19.30 -16.73
N TYR A 2 20.27 19.76 -15.72
CA TYR A 2 19.57 21.05 -15.62
C TYR A 2 20.49 22.28 -15.56
N GLN A 3 21.52 22.31 -16.39
CA GLN A 3 22.51 23.37 -16.42
C GLN A 3 21.95 24.56 -17.20
N SER A 4 22.15 25.76 -16.68
CA SER A 4 21.72 26.99 -17.35
C SER A 4 22.47 27.16 -18.67
N PRO A 5 21.77 27.43 -19.78
CA PRO A 5 22.41 27.68 -21.08
C PRO A 5 23.17 29.01 -21.10
N LYS A 6 22.99 29.87 -20.08
CA LYS A 6 23.69 31.16 -19.94
C LYS A 6 24.92 31.07 -19.05
N ASP A 7 24.94 30.15 -18.09
CA ASP A 7 26.06 29.91 -17.19
C ASP A 7 26.15 28.43 -16.83
N PRO A 8 27.17 27.71 -17.32
CA PRO A 8 27.40 26.31 -16.99
C PRO A 8 27.61 26.02 -15.50
N SER A 9 27.96 27.01 -14.68
CA SER A 9 28.11 26.80 -13.23
C SER A 9 26.77 26.86 -12.46
N GLN A 10 25.68 27.22 -13.14
CA GLN A 10 24.37 27.41 -12.53
C GLN A 10 23.36 26.35 -12.97
N VAL A 11 22.46 26.01 -12.05
CA VAL A 11 21.38 25.05 -12.28
C VAL A 11 20.08 25.81 -12.54
N GLU A 12 19.36 25.46 -13.60
CA GLU A 12 18.00 25.90 -13.92
C GLU A 12 17.01 25.32 -12.91
N TYR A 13 16.98 25.94 -11.73
CA TYR A 13 16.17 25.52 -10.59
C TYR A 13 14.68 25.44 -10.96
N MET A 14 14.17 26.35 -11.81
CA MET A 14 12.78 26.31 -12.28
C MET A 14 12.46 25.04 -13.07
N ARG A 15 13.32 24.65 -14.03
CA ARG A 15 13.12 23.40 -14.81
C ARG A 15 13.24 22.14 -13.96
N PHE A 16 14.18 22.14 -13.03
CA PHE A 16 14.33 21.04 -12.08
C PHE A 16 13.12 20.94 -11.13
N SER A 17 12.68 22.07 -10.57
CA SER A 17 11.52 22.14 -9.67
C SER A 17 10.23 21.76 -10.38
N ASP A 18 10.02 22.21 -11.62
CA ASP A 18 8.85 21.83 -12.43
C ASP A 18 8.82 20.33 -12.74
N GLU A 19 9.99 19.72 -13.03
CA GLU A 19 10.06 18.28 -13.27
C GLU A 19 9.78 17.48 -12.00
N ILE A 20 10.37 17.89 -10.86
CA ILE A 20 10.10 17.25 -9.56
C ILE A 20 8.62 17.42 -9.19
N GLU A 21 8.04 18.62 -9.29
CA GLU A 21 6.63 18.83 -8.96
C GLU A 21 5.68 18.02 -9.86
N SER A 22 6.01 17.82 -11.14
CA SER A 22 5.20 17.03 -12.07
C SER A 22 5.06 15.56 -11.69
N VAL A 23 6.03 15.01 -10.95
CA VAL A 23 6.04 13.61 -10.50
C VAL A 23 5.20 13.41 -9.22
N PHE A 24 4.98 14.46 -8.44
CA PHE A 24 4.29 14.37 -7.15
C PHE A 24 2.86 14.92 -7.18
N THR A 25 2.54 15.93 -8.03
CA THR A 25 1.21 16.57 -7.99
C THR A 25 0.82 17.25 -9.31
N ARG A 26 -0.46 17.20 -9.72
CA ARG A 26 -0.99 18.10 -10.77
C ARG A 26 -0.93 19.55 -10.26
N LYS A 27 -0.27 20.44 -11.02
CA LYS A 27 -0.43 21.90 -10.87
C LYS A 27 -1.93 22.25 -10.87
N ASP A 28 -2.34 23.14 -9.95
CA ASP A 28 -3.70 23.67 -9.72
C ASP A 28 -4.68 22.90 -8.78
N LEU A 29 -4.23 22.14 -7.77
CA LEU A 29 -5.14 21.62 -6.73
C LEU A 29 -5.77 22.72 -5.85
N GLU A 30 -5.14 23.90 -5.75
CA GLU A 30 -5.64 25.02 -4.94
C GLU A 30 -6.96 25.65 -5.46
N LYS A 31 -7.36 25.35 -6.71
CA LYS A 31 -8.56 25.92 -7.35
C LYS A 31 -9.77 24.97 -7.38
N MET A 32 -9.65 23.75 -6.88
CA MET A 32 -10.72 22.75 -6.93
C MET A 32 -10.83 21.99 -5.60
N PRO A 33 -11.51 22.56 -4.57
CA PRO A 33 -11.65 21.92 -3.24
C PRO A 33 -12.42 20.59 -3.24
N THR A 34 -13.00 20.20 -4.39
CA THR A 34 -13.70 18.92 -4.61
C THR A 34 -12.92 17.94 -5.50
N ALA A 35 -11.66 18.23 -5.84
CA ALA A 35 -10.85 17.30 -6.62
C ALA A 35 -10.47 16.09 -5.76
N GLU A 36 -10.81 14.89 -6.23
CA GLU A 36 -10.34 13.65 -5.61
C GLU A 36 -8.80 13.67 -5.56
N VAL A 37 -8.27 13.61 -4.35
CA VAL A 37 -6.83 13.57 -4.12
C VAL A 37 -6.35 12.22 -4.66
N VAL A 38 -5.64 12.24 -5.78
CA VAL A 38 -4.90 11.06 -6.21
C VAL A 38 -3.81 10.86 -5.17
N GLN A 39 -4.02 9.88 -4.30
CA GLN A 39 -3.07 9.51 -3.29
C GLN A 39 -1.70 9.30 -3.94
N PHE A 40 -0.67 9.91 -3.37
CA PHE A 40 0.70 9.76 -3.84
C PHE A 40 1.08 8.27 -3.85
N VAL A 41 1.29 7.73 -5.06
CA VAL A 41 1.89 6.41 -5.27
C VAL A 41 3.38 6.66 -5.45
N PRO A 42 4.24 6.30 -4.47
CA PRO A 42 5.66 6.52 -4.59
C PRO A 42 6.20 5.86 -5.88
N PRO A 43 7.03 6.56 -6.67
CA PRO A 43 7.64 6.00 -7.86
C PRO A 43 8.58 4.86 -7.47
N VAL A 44 8.08 3.63 -7.63
CA VAL A 44 8.74 2.37 -7.95
C VAL A 44 10.24 2.33 -7.60
N GLY A 45 10.52 2.41 -6.31
CA GLY A 45 11.58 1.62 -5.66
C GLY A 45 11.00 0.27 -5.23
N VAL A 46 10.24 -0.37 -6.12
CA VAL A 46 9.58 -1.65 -5.85
C VAL A 46 10.61 -2.62 -5.34
N ASN A 47 10.43 -3.03 -4.10
CA ASN A 47 10.94 -4.31 -3.69
C ASN A 47 10.34 -5.33 -4.68
N MET A 48 11.12 -5.76 -5.68
CA MET A 48 10.74 -6.77 -6.68
C MET A 48 10.67 -8.14 -6.00
N TYR A 49 9.97 -8.25 -4.87
CA TYR A 49 9.59 -9.54 -4.35
C TYR A 49 8.47 -10.08 -5.23
N VAL A 50 8.88 -10.69 -6.34
CA VAL A 50 8.00 -11.51 -7.16
C VAL A 50 7.72 -12.76 -6.35
N LEU A 51 6.48 -12.90 -5.88
CA LEU A 51 6.04 -14.12 -5.21
C LEU A 51 6.12 -15.29 -6.19
N SER A 52 6.51 -16.47 -5.70
CA SER A 52 6.41 -17.69 -6.52
C SER A 52 4.93 -17.99 -6.84
N PRO A 53 4.63 -18.79 -7.88
CA PRO A 53 3.26 -19.20 -8.18
C PRO A 53 2.53 -19.82 -6.98
N GLU A 54 3.23 -20.60 -6.16
CA GLU A 54 2.72 -21.23 -4.95
C GLU A 54 2.43 -20.20 -3.85
N GLU A 55 3.31 -19.21 -3.70
CA GLU A 55 3.13 -18.12 -2.74
C GLU A 55 2.00 -17.18 -3.15
N GLU A 56 1.82 -16.92 -4.44
CA GLU A 56 0.69 -16.13 -4.95
C GLU A 56 -0.62 -16.89 -4.73
N GLN A 57 -0.67 -18.21 -4.95
CA GLN A 57 -1.86 -19.00 -4.61
C GLN A 57 -2.16 -18.95 -3.10
N THR A 58 -1.12 -19.02 -2.27
CA THR A 58 -1.26 -18.91 -0.81
C THR A 58 -1.74 -17.52 -0.39
N LEU A 59 -1.23 -16.46 -1.03
CA LEU A 59 -1.68 -15.09 -0.85
C LEU A 59 -3.17 -14.96 -1.20
N GLN A 60 -3.59 -15.45 -2.36
CA GLN A 60 -4.99 -15.38 -2.81
C GLN A 60 -5.93 -16.06 -1.81
N LYS A 61 -5.58 -17.26 -1.33
CA LYS A 61 -6.34 -17.97 -0.29
C LYS A 61 -6.42 -17.19 1.03
N THR A 62 -5.30 -16.58 1.43
CA THR A 62 -5.22 -15.77 2.65
C THR A 62 -6.09 -14.51 2.54
N MET A 63 -5.96 -13.76 1.44
CA MET A 63 -6.73 -12.54 1.19
C MET A 63 -8.23 -12.83 1.10
N HIS A 64 -8.62 -13.93 0.46
CA HIS A 64 -10.03 -14.33 0.42
C HIS A 64 -10.59 -14.64 1.81
N ARG A 65 -9.86 -15.39 2.64
CA ARG A 65 -10.27 -15.70 4.01
C ARG A 65 -10.41 -14.46 4.89
N LEU A 66 -9.49 -13.51 4.76
CA LEU A 66 -9.55 -12.23 5.46
C LEU A 66 -10.72 -11.37 4.96
N ALA A 67 -10.90 -11.26 3.65
CA ALA A 67 -11.98 -10.49 3.04
C ALA A 67 -13.37 -11.04 3.39
N GLU A 68 -13.53 -12.36 3.45
CA GLU A 68 -14.79 -12.98 3.88
C GLU A 68 -15.10 -12.62 5.34
N ARG A 69 -14.09 -12.64 6.22
CA ARG A 69 -14.26 -12.22 7.62
C ARG A 69 -14.70 -10.76 7.70
N VAL A 70 -14.10 -9.89 6.91
CA VAL A 70 -14.41 -8.45 6.83
C VAL A 70 -15.84 -8.23 6.33
N ARG A 71 -16.22 -8.94 5.27
CA ARG A 71 -17.56 -8.88 4.66
C ARG A 71 -18.65 -9.34 5.63
N VAL A 72 -18.47 -10.50 6.26
CA VAL A 72 -19.46 -11.10 7.17
C VAL A 72 -19.65 -10.24 8.42
N ARG A 73 -18.57 -9.69 8.97
CA ARG A 73 -18.62 -8.89 10.19
C ARG A 73 -18.76 -7.38 9.95
N ARG A 74 -18.78 -6.95 8.68
CA ARG A 74 -18.82 -5.53 8.27
C ARG A 74 -17.72 -4.70 8.95
N ILE A 75 -16.50 -5.25 8.99
CA ILE A 75 -15.36 -4.62 9.64
C ILE A 75 -14.83 -3.50 8.76
N GLN A 76 -14.54 -2.34 9.36
CA GLN A 76 -13.74 -1.30 8.71
C GLN A 76 -12.28 -1.45 9.17
N ILE A 77 -11.41 -1.91 8.27
CA ILE A 77 -10.01 -2.22 8.60
C ILE A 77 -9.16 -0.93 8.64
N PHE A 78 -9.44 -0.01 7.72
CA PHE A 78 -8.64 1.20 7.50
C PHE A 78 -8.48 2.08 8.76
N PRO A 79 -9.54 2.41 9.53
CA PRO A 79 -9.41 3.33 10.67
C PRO A 79 -8.44 2.83 11.74
N LEU A 80 -8.42 1.51 11.98
CA LEU A 80 -7.52 0.96 13.01
C LEU A 80 -6.05 1.05 12.57
N PHE A 81 -5.75 0.96 11.28
CA PHE A 81 -4.39 1.21 10.79
C PHE A 81 -4.01 2.70 10.90
N GLU A 82 -4.95 3.59 10.62
CA GLU A 82 -4.75 5.04 10.71
C GLU A 82 -4.35 5.48 12.12
N ASP A 83 -4.91 4.87 13.16
CA ASP A 83 -4.52 5.13 14.56
C ASP A 83 -3.03 4.83 14.84
N TYR A 84 -2.44 3.87 14.11
CA TYR A 84 -1.02 3.53 14.19
C TYR A 84 -0.14 4.41 13.29
N ASP A 85 -0.69 4.96 12.22
CA ASP A 85 -0.01 5.83 11.26
C ASP A 85 -0.30 7.31 11.50
N ARG A 86 0.19 7.83 12.63
CA ARG A 86 -0.02 9.22 13.07
C ARG A 86 0.51 10.30 12.11
N VAL A 87 1.38 9.92 11.18
CA VAL A 87 1.97 10.82 10.19
C VAL A 87 1.36 10.63 8.80
N HIS A 88 0.36 9.75 8.67
CA HIS A 88 -0.39 9.47 7.45
C HIS A 88 0.49 9.18 6.23
N ILE A 89 1.53 8.36 6.44
CA ILE A 89 2.46 7.96 5.37
C ILE A 89 1.98 6.73 4.57
N GLY A 90 0.91 6.08 5.02
CA GLY A 90 0.32 4.89 4.41
C GLY A 90 1.04 3.59 4.75
N SER A 91 1.81 3.55 5.84
CA SER A 91 2.53 2.35 6.24
C SER A 91 2.63 2.19 7.76
N VAL A 92 2.74 0.94 8.21
CA VAL A 92 2.95 0.59 9.61
C VAL A 92 4.04 -0.46 9.75
N THR A 93 4.72 -0.51 10.89
CA THR A 93 5.69 -1.57 11.15
C THR A 93 5.03 -2.96 11.11
N ARG A 94 5.80 -4.02 10.80
CA ARG A 94 5.28 -5.39 10.76
C ARG A 94 4.60 -5.82 12.08
N SER A 95 5.13 -5.38 13.22
CA SER A 95 4.55 -5.68 14.54
C SER A 95 3.23 -4.95 14.78
N GLN A 96 3.11 -3.68 14.35
CA GLN A 96 1.84 -2.95 14.38
C GLN A 96 0.82 -3.59 13.44
N PHE A 97 1.23 -3.99 12.22
CA PHE A 97 0.36 -4.71 11.29
C PHE A 97 -0.22 -5.99 11.92
N HIS A 98 0.63 -6.80 12.55
CA HIS A 98 0.19 -8.01 13.25
C HIS A 98 -0.78 -7.69 14.41
N ARG A 99 -0.54 -6.61 15.16
CA ARG A 99 -1.44 -6.16 16.25
C ARG A 99 -2.81 -5.78 15.72
N VAL A 100 -2.87 -4.97 14.66
CA VAL A 100 -4.13 -4.58 14.00
C VAL A 100 -4.94 -5.82 13.58
N LEU A 101 -4.32 -6.80 12.91
CA LEU A 101 -5.03 -8.03 12.55
C LEU A 101 -5.49 -8.83 13.77
N SER A 102 -4.71 -8.84 14.86
CA SER A 102 -5.08 -9.52 16.10
C SER A 102 -6.28 -8.85 16.78
N GLU A 103 -6.30 -7.51 16.84
CA GLU A 103 -7.40 -6.71 17.40
C GLU A 103 -8.70 -6.88 16.61
N LEU A 104 -8.62 -7.07 15.30
CA LEU A 104 -9.77 -7.35 14.43
C LEU A 104 -10.21 -8.83 14.46
N GLU A 105 -9.65 -9.65 15.36
CA GLU A 105 -9.85 -11.11 15.46
C GLU A 105 -9.52 -11.85 14.15
N MET A 106 -8.62 -11.29 13.34
CA MET A 106 -8.13 -11.84 12.09
C MET A 106 -6.74 -12.48 12.22
N GLY A 107 -5.99 -12.18 13.29
CA GLY A 107 -4.65 -12.73 13.50
C GLY A 107 -4.62 -14.27 13.53
N GLY A 108 -5.64 -14.90 14.11
CA GLY A 108 -5.79 -16.36 14.11
C GLY A 108 -6.18 -16.97 12.75
N LEU A 109 -6.54 -16.14 11.77
CA LEU A 109 -6.80 -16.58 10.40
C LEU A 109 -5.54 -16.59 9.54
N VAL A 110 -4.40 -16.15 10.04
CA VAL A 110 -3.17 -16.04 9.24
C VAL A 110 -2.07 -16.80 9.97
N ASN A 111 -1.50 -17.81 9.32
CA ASN A 111 -0.39 -18.57 9.89
C ASN A 111 0.95 -17.84 9.65
N ALA A 112 2.02 -18.34 10.28
CA ALA A 112 3.34 -17.71 10.22
C ALA A 112 3.89 -17.57 8.78
N MET A 113 3.67 -18.55 7.91
CA MET A 113 4.11 -18.51 6.51
C MET A 113 3.32 -17.47 5.71
N GLU A 114 1.99 -17.44 5.90
CA GLU A 114 1.11 -16.46 5.26
C GLU A 114 1.47 -15.03 5.68
N PHE A 115 1.80 -14.80 6.96
CA PHE A 115 2.32 -13.51 7.42
C PHE A 115 3.61 -13.11 6.69
N GLN A 116 4.55 -14.05 6.48
CA GLN A 116 5.76 -13.74 5.71
C GLN A 116 5.45 -13.38 4.26
N ILE A 117 4.42 -13.98 3.65
CA ILE A 117 3.97 -13.65 2.30
C ILE A 117 3.34 -12.25 2.29
N LEU A 118 2.47 -11.93 3.25
CA LEU A 118 1.88 -10.59 3.39
C LEU A 118 2.95 -9.51 3.56
N TYR A 119 3.92 -9.73 4.47
CA TYR A 119 5.02 -8.78 4.68
C TYR A 119 5.85 -8.54 3.42
N ARG A 120 6.01 -9.56 2.57
CA ARG A 120 6.75 -9.42 1.31
C ARG A 120 5.91 -8.75 0.23
N LYS A 121 4.63 -9.10 0.12
CA LYS A 121 3.70 -8.55 -0.88
C LYS A 121 3.49 -7.04 -0.70
N PHE A 122 3.40 -6.61 0.56
CA PHE A 122 3.10 -5.24 0.93
C PHE A 122 4.31 -4.52 1.53
N ASP A 123 5.54 -4.98 1.25
CA ASP A 123 6.76 -4.38 1.79
C ASP A 123 6.97 -2.96 1.24
N VAL A 124 7.27 -2.02 2.13
CA VAL A 124 7.62 -0.64 1.76
C VAL A 124 8.76 -0.15 2.64
N ARG A 125 9.72 0.56 2.04
CA ARG A 125 10.87 1.10 2.78
C ARG A 125 10.60 2.52 3.24
N VAL A 126 10.54 2.72 4.55
CA VAL A 126 10.30 4.02 5.19
C VAL A 126 11.42 4.31 6.17
N GLY A 127 12.11 5.44 6.04
CA GLY A 127 13.17 5.82 6.99
C GLY A 127 14.28 4.76 7.16
N GLY A 128 14.55 3.97 6.11
CA GLY A 128 15.55 2.91 6.14
C GLY A 128 15.10 1.55 6.70
N ARG A 129 13.89 1.45 7.28
CA ARG A 129 13.27 0.20 7.76
C ARG A 129 12.23 -0.33 6.77
N ASN A 130 11.93 -1.64 6.90
CA ASN A 130 10.88 -2.31 6.12
C ASN A 130 9.57 -2.30 6.91
N ASP A 131 8.62 -1.53 6.41
CA ASP A 131 7.25 -1.41 6.92
C ASP A 131 6.28 -2.09 5.95
N VAL A 132 5.00 -2.12 6.32
CA VAL A 132 3.92 -2.72 5.54
C VAL A 132 3.03 -1.60 5.02
N ASN A 133 2.85 -1.53 3.70
CA ASN A 133 1.90 -0.65 3.04
C ASN A 133 0.47 -1.17 3.32
N TYR A 134 -0.12 -0.66 4.40
CA TYR A 134 -1.45 -1.10 4.83
C TYR A 134 -2.55 -0.59 3.90
N ILE A 135 -2.30 0.46 3.13
CA ILE A 135 -3.29 1.02 2.20
C ILE A 135 -3.52 0.05 1.05
N SER A 136 -2.45 -0.42 0.41
CA SER A 136 -2.54 -1.45 -0.62
C SER A 136 -3.11 -2.77 -0.08
N PHE A 137 -2.82 -3.10 1.18
CA PHE A 137 -3.45 -4.25 1.85
C PHE A 137 -4.97 -4.07 2.00
N CYS A 138 -5.43 -2.91 2.50
CA CYS A 138 -6.86 -2.64 2.68
C CYS A 138 -7.60 -2.62 1.34
N GLN A 139 -7.05 -1.96 0.32
CA GLN A 139 -7.60 -1.95 -1.04
C GLN A 139 -7.79 -3.37 -1.58
N MET A 140 -6.77 -4.21 -1.45
CA MET A 140 -6.87 -5.60 -1.92
C MET A 140 -7.90 -6.41 -1.11
N ILE A 141 -8.06 -6.17 0.19
CA ILE A 141 -9.14 -6.80 0.96
C ILE A 141 -10.52 -6.36 0.45
N ASP A 142 -10.71 -5.07 0.20
CA ASP A 142 -11.98 -4.52 -0.27
C ASP A 142 -12.35 -5.09 -1.65
N ASP A 143 -11.37 -5.21 -2.56
CA ASP A 143 -11.56 -5.84 -3.88
C ASP A 143 -12.03 -7.30 -3.74
N TYR A 144 -11.41 -8.06 -2.84
CA TYR A 144 -11.81 -9.44 -2.57
C TYR A 144 -13.17 -9.55 -1.87
N ALA A 145 -13.52 -8.59 -1.02
CA ALA A 145 -14.79 -8.59 -0.30
C ALA A 145 -15.98 -8.23 -1.22
N GLN A 146 -15.73 -7.42 -2.25
CA GLN A 146 -16.71 -7.09 -3.29
C GLN A 146 -16.83 -8.19 -4.35
N THR A 147 -15.76 -8.95 -4.59
CA THR A 147 -15.76 -10.05 -5.55
C THR A 147 -16.49 -11.28 -5.01
N ARG A 148 -17.45 -11.83 -5.77
CA ARG A 148 -18.01 -13.17 -5.48
C ARG A 148 -16.98 -14.22 -5.88
N TRP A 149 -16.07 -14.56 -4.99
CA TRP A 149 -15.08 -15.61 -5.26
C TRP A 149 -15.77 -16.97 -5.44
N THR A 150 -15.49 -17.63 -6.56
CA THR A 150 -15.85 -19.03 -6.81
C THR A 150 -14.59 -19.87 -6.73
N ASP A 151 -14.56 -20.82 -5.80
CA ASP A 151 -13.41 -21.73 -5.60
C ASP A 151 -13.12 -22.54 -6.87
N PRO A 152 -11.92 -22.42 -7.48
CA PRO A 152 -11.52 -23.24 -8.61
C PRO A 152 -11.47 -24.74 -8.28
N ALA A 153 -11.36 -25.13 -7.01
CA ALA A 153 -11.29 -26.52 -6.56
C ALA A 153 -12.66 -27.22 -6.46
N LEU A 154 -13.76 -26.53 -6.77
CA LEU A 154 -15.12 -27.07 -6.79
C LEU A 154 -15.64 -27.41 -8.20
N LYS A 155 -14.75 -27.65 -9.17
CA LYS A 155 -15.09 -28.16 -10.52
C LYS A 155 -14.57 -29.57 -10.76
#